data_AF-A0A847YXB9-F1
#
_entry.id   AF-A0A847YXB9-F1
#
_cell.length_a   1.000
_cell.length_b   1.000
_cell.length_c   1.000
_cell.angle_alpha   90.00
_cell.angle_beta   90.00
_cell.angle_gamma   90.00
#
_symmetry.space_group_name_H-M   'P 1'
#
loop_
_entity.id
_entity.type
_entity.pdbx_description
1 polymer ?
#
loop_
_entity_poly.entity_id
_entity_poly.type
_entity_poly.pdbx_seq_one_letter_code
_entity_poly.pdbx_strand_id
1 'polypeptide(L)'
;MAKQRTILHALYPVYIRKEDALLVIKKQQHLVAIIMLFTTIILAIIQLLVMPRLIDLYLQKNQLDLVEQLVFNSRFFSFFSIISACGISLYLMFNEQGVQKLGRKLKKYQSNKMILTSEIIADGHIAAMGIMIALVEFLLVSTILAVYNYYLI
;
A
#
# COMPACT_ATOMS: atom_id res chain seq x y z
N MET A 1 23.44 2.78 -27.11
CA MET A 1 22.26 2.14 -26.51
C MET A 1 21.76 3.03 -25.37
N ALA A 2 20.67 3.78 -25.58
CA ALA A 2 20.08 4.61 -24.53
C ALA A 2 19.49 3.68 -23.46
N LYS A 3 20.10 3.65 -22.28
CA LYS A 3 19.64 2.87 -21.12
C LYS A 3 18.26 3.42 -20.74
N GLN A 4 17.21 2.69 -21.11
CA GLN A 4 15.81 3.02 -20.86
C GLN A 4 15.68 3.38 -19.37
N ARG A 5 15.48 4.68 -19.07
CA ARG A 5 15.26 5.14 -17.69
C ARG A 5 13.91 4.58 -17.25
N THR A 6 13.93 3.38 -16.69
CA THR A 6 12.76 2.80 -16.05
C THR A 6 12.31 3.72 -14.92
N ILE A 7 11.00 3.84 -14.71
CA ILE A 7 10.36 4.68 -13.66
C ILE A 7 11.01 4.40 -12.28
N LEU A 8 11.46 3.16 -12.08
CA LEU A 8 12.31 2.69 -10.99
C LEU A 8 13.55 3.54 -10.70
N HIS A 9 14.27 4.01 -11.72
CA HIS A 9 15.44 4.89 -11.55
C HIS A 9 15.07 6.27 -11.02
N ALA A 10 13.88 6.78 -11.34
CA ALA A 10 13.39 8.05 -10.82
C ALA A 10 12.88 7.92 -9.39
N LEU A 11 12.22 6.80 -9.06
CA LEU A 11 11.70 6.51 -7.72
C LEU A 11 12.80 6.21 -6.70
N TYR A 12 13.90 5.57 -7.11
CA TYR A 12 14.98 5.17 -6.22
C TYR A 12 16.37 5.51 -6.80
N PRO A 13 16.75 6.80 -6.84
CA PRO A 13 18.03 7.26 -7.40
C PRO A 13 19.22 7.07 -6.44
N VAL A 14 19.03 6.41 -5.29
CA VAL A 14 20.05 6.31 -4.25
C VAL A 14 21.08 5.23 -4.59
N TYR A 15 22.35 5.52 -4.32
CA TYR A 15 23.44 4.53 -4.39
C TYR A 15 23.73 3.99 -3.00
N ILE A 16 23.82 2.67 -2.87
CA ILE A 16 24.10 1.99 -1.60
C ILE A 16 25.30 1.07 -1.81
N ARG A 17 26.18 0.96 -0.80
CA ARG A 17 27.24 -0.04 -0.82
C ARG A 17 26.64 -1.44 -0.79
N LYS A 18 27.21 -2.37 -1.57
CA LYS A 18 26.79 -3.78 -1.61
C LYS A 18 26.59 -4.39 -0.21
N GLU A 19 27.50 -4.06 0.68
CA GLU A 19 27.63 -4.63 2.03
C GLU A 19 26.44 -4.26 2.91
N ASP A 20 26.01 -3.00 2.78
CA ASP A 20 24.88 -2.44 3.52
C ASP A 20 23.54 -2.68 2.82
N ALA A 21 23.55 -2.96 1.52
CA ALA A 21 22.35 -3.02 0.68
C ALA A 21 21.29 -3.99 1.21
N LEU A 22 21.71 -5.16 1.71
CA LEU A 22 20.77 -6.16 2.22
C LEU A 22 20.10 -5.69 3.52
N LEU A 23 20.87 -5.07 4.42
CA LEU A 23 20.36 -4.56 5.68
C LEU A 23 19.45 -3.35 5.48
N VAL A 24 19.84 -2.43 4.60
CA VAL A 24 19.05 -1.24 4.25
C VAL A 24 17.71 -1.65 3.63
N ILE A 25 17.73 -2.56 2.64
CA ILE A 25 16.50 -3.02 1.99
C ILE A 25 15.58 -3.75 2.97
N LYS A 26 16.14 -4.60 3.86
CA LYS A 26 15.34 -5.29 4.89
C LYS A 26 14.70 -4.30 5.87
N LYS A 27 15.44 -3.30 6.33
CA LYS A 27 14.89 -2.25 7.21
C LYS A 27 13.83 -1.42 6.50
N GLN A 28 14.04 -1.09 5.23
CA GLN A 28 13.08 -0.35 4.43
C GLN A 28 11.79 -1.14 4.22
N GLN A 29 11.89 -2.44 3.92
CA GLN A 29 10.72 -3.34 3.81
C GLN A 29 9.93 -3.39 5.11
N HIS A 30 10.60 -3.57 6.26
CA HIS A 30 9.94 -3.55 7.56
C HIS A 30 9.28 -2.21 7.86
N LEU A 31 9.97 -1.09 7.62
CA LEU A 31 9.42 0.23 7.83
C LEU A 31 8.16 0.44 7.00
N VAL A 32 8.20 0.09 5.71
CA VAL A 32 7.07 0.19 4.80
C VAL A 32 5.93 -0.71 5.26
N ALA A 33 6.20 -1.96 5.64
CA ALA A 33 5.20 -2.88 6.18
C ALA A 33 4.52 -2.35 7.45
N ILE A 34 5.28 -1.75 8.37
CA ILE A 34 4.73 -1.13 9.59
C ILE A 34 3.84 0.06 9.25
N ILE A 35 4.30 0.96 8.39
CA ILE A 35 3.49 2.11 7.94
C ILE A 35 2.18 1.60 7.31
N MET A 36 2.25 0.58 6.46
CA MET A 36 1.08 0.02 5.81
C MET A 36 0.12 -0.62 6.81
N LEU A 37 0.60 -1.41 7.77
CA LEU A 37 -0.24 -1.94 8.86
C LEU A 37 -0.93 -0.82 9.61
N PHE A 38 -0.20 0.24 9.98
CA PHE A 38 -0.75 1.37 10.72
C PHE A 38 -1.85 2.09 9.92
N THR A 39 -1.60 2.37 8.63
CA THR A 39 -2.62 2.98 7.75
C THR A 39 -3.85 2.09 7.57
N THR A 40 -3.66 0.77 7.46
CA THR A 40 -4.76 -0.19 7.35
C THR A 40 -5.61 -0.23 8.62
N ILE A 41 -4.97 -0.15 9.80
CA ILE A 41 -5.68 -0.07 11.09
C ILE A 41 -6.50 1.21 11.17
N ILE A 42 -5.92 2.36 10.80
CA ILE A 42 -6.65 3.64 10.78
C ILE A 42 -7.88 3.54 9.86
N LEU A 43 -7.71 3.00 8.65
CA LEU A 43 -8.81 2.79 7.71
C LEU A 43 -9.89 1.86 8.28
N ALA A 44 -9.49 0.78 8.94
CA ALA A 44 -10.44 -0.12 9.58
C ALA A 44 -11.23 0.58 10.69
N ILE A 45 -10.58 1.41 11.51
CA ILE A 45 -11.24 2.22 12.55
C ILE A 45 -12.25 3.18 11.92
N ILE A 46 -11.86 3.90 10.87
CA ILE A 46 -12.75 4.82 10.15
C ILE A 46 -13.96 4.05 9.64
N GLN A 47 -13.74 2.91 8.97
CA GLN A 47 -14.83 2.16 8.36
C GLN A 47 -15.78 1.52 9.39
N LEU A 48 -15.26 1.09 10.55
CA LEU A 48 -16.06 0.49 11.61
C LEU A 48 -16.78 1.50 12.50
N LEU A 49 -16.23 2.71 12.70
CA LEU A 49 -16.82 3.70 13.61
C LEU A 49 -17.56 4.83 12.89
N VAL A 50 -17.01 5.34 11.80
CA VAL A 50 -17.56 6.52 11.10
C VAL A 50 -18.67 6.10 10.15
N MET A 51 -18.46 5.00 9.42
CA MET A 51 -19.39 4.60 8.36
C MET A 51 -20.79 4.18 8.86
N PRO A 52 -20.95 3.46 9.98
CA PRO A 52 -22.27 3.22 10.56
C PRO A 52 -23.00 4.50 10.94
N ARG A 53 -22.29 5.46 11.55
CA ARG A 53 -22.87 6.76 11.91
C ARG A 53 -23.30 7.55 10.67
N LEU A 54 -22.52 7.48 9.60
CA LEU A 54 -22.89 8.10 8.33
C LEU A 54 -24.20 7.52 7.79
N ILE A 55 -24.36 6.20 7.85
CA ILE A 55 -25.58 5.51 7.41
C ILE A 55 -26.77 5.93 8.26
N ASP A 56 -26.63 5.95 9.59
CA ASP A 56 -27.71 6.37 10.47
C ASP A 56 -28.19 7.79 10.14
N LEU A 57 -27.26 8.69 9.81
CA LEU A 57 -27.59 10.05 9.37
C LEU A 57 -28.29 10.09 8.00
N TYR A 58 -27.92 9.21 7.06
CA TYR A 58 -28.58 9.10 5.77
C TYR A 58 -29.99 8.50 5.86
N LEU A 59 -30.17 7.49 6.72
CA LEU A 59 -31.47 6.89 7.02
C LEU A 59 -32.43 7.95 7.58
N GLN A 60 -31.95 8.85 8.44
CA GLN A 60 -32.75 9.94 8.98
C GLN A 60 -33.20 10.96 7.92
N LYS A 61 -32.48 11.11 6.80
CA LYS A 61 -32.82 12.05 5.72
C LYS A 61 -33.75 11.48 4.63
N ASN A 62 -34.28 10.26 4.79
CA ASN A 62 -35.21 9.62 3.85
C ASN A 62 -34.73 9.54 2.38
N GLN A 63 -33.42 9.49 2.13
CA GLN A 63 -32.84 9.27 0.79
C GLN A 63 -32.21 7.89 0.70
N LEU A 64 -33.06 6.86 0.61
CA LEU A 64 -32.65 5.47 0.83
C LEU A 64 -32.17 4.74 -0.43
N ASP A 65 -32.87 4.83 -1.57
CA ASP A 65 -32.72 3.81 -2.62
C ASP A 65 -31.33 3.75 -3.30
N LEU A 66 -30.71 4.89 -3.61
CA LEU A 66 -29.38 4.91 -4.26
C LEU A 66 -28.23 4.85 -3.24
N VAL A 67 -28.45 5.38 -2.04
CA VAL A 67 -27.41 5.47 -1.01
C VAL A 67 -27.24 4.14 -0.28
N GLU A 68 -28.32 3.39 -0.01
CA GLU A 68 -28.22 2.07 0.60
C GLU A 68 -27.38 1.11 -0.24
N GLN A 69 -27.63 1.02 -1.55
CA GLN A 69 -26.85 0.15 -2.43
C GLN A 69 -25.38 0.59 -2.51
N LEU A 70 -25.12 1.90 -2.64
CA LEU A 70 -23.75 2.42 -2.70
C LEU A 70 -22.99 2.13 -1.40
N VAL A 71 -23.63 2.33 -0.25
CA VAL A 71 -23.00 2.17 1.05
C VAL A 71 -22.86 0.70 1.46
N PHE A 72 -23.84 -0.14 1.12
CA PHE A 72 -23.74 -1.59 1.35
C PHE A 72 -22.61 -2.20 0.51
N ASN A 73 -22.51 -1.82 -0.77
CA ASN A 73 -21.40 -2.25 -1.63
C ASN A 73 -20.06 -1.71 -1.12
N SER A 74 -19.99 -0.44 -0.69
CA SER A 74 -18.75 0.15 -0.18
C SER A 74 -18.26 -0.53 1.09
N ARG A 75 -19.14 -1.03 1.97
CA ARG A 75 -18.77 -1.83 3.15
C ARG A 75 -18.05 -3.12 2.76
N PHE A 76 -18.61 -3.88 1.81
CA PHE A 76 -18.00 -5.13 1.35
C PHE A 76 -16.64 -4.88 0.68
N PHE A 77 -16.56 -3.89 -0.22
CA PHE A 77 -15.30 -3.52 -0.86
C PHE A 77 -14.26 -3.03 0.14
N SER A 78 -14.67 -2.28 1.15
CA SER A 78 -13.76 -1.78 2.17
C SER A 78 -13.23 -2.90 3.05
N PHE A 79 -14.09 -3.83 3.44
CA PHE A 79 -13.68 -5.00 4.21
C PHE A 79 -12.67 -5.87 3.43
N PHE A 80 -12.95 -6.12 2.15
CA PHE A 80 -12.04 -6.86 1.28
C PHE A 80 -10.71 -6.14 1.09
N SER A 81 -10.75 -4.81 0.91
CA SER A 81 -9.56 -3.97 0.78
C SER A 81 -8.70 -4.00 2.04
N ILE A 82 -9.31 -3.92 3.23
CA ILE A 82 -8.61 -4.01 4.53
C ILE A 82 -7.95 -5.39 4.71
N ILE A 83 -8.66 -6.48 4.42
CA ILE A 83 -8.11 -7.84 4.52
C ILE A 83 -6.95 -8.01 3.54
N SER A 84 -7.13 -7.60 2.29
CA SER A 84 -6.09 -7.65 1.25
C SER A 84 -4.87 -6.84 1.68
N ALA A 85 -5.10 -5.65 2.21
CA ALA A 85 -4.04 -4.75 2.65
C ALA A 85 -3.24 -5.31 3.84
N CYS A 86 -3.94 -5.93 4.80
CA CYS A 86 -3.31 -6.61 5.92
C CYS A 86 -2.50 -7.82 5.44
N GLY A 87 -3.06 -8.63 4.54
CA GLY A 87 -2.39 -9.78 3.94
C GLY A 87 -1.12 -9.41 3.18
N ILE A 88 -1.17 -8.35 2.37
CA ILE A 88 0.01 -7.84 1.65
C ILE A 88 1.06 -7.30 2.63
N SER A 89 0.64 -6.56 3.66
CA SER A 89 1.55 -6.00 4.66
C SER A 89 2.28 -7.11 5.44
N LEU A 90 1.55 -8.15 5.85
CA LEU A 90 2.13 -9.33 6.51
C LEU A 90 3.04 -10.10 5.55
N TYR A 91 2.63 -10.30 4.30
CA TYR A 91 3.50 -10.92 3.28
C TYR A 91 4.82 -10.15 3.16
N LEU A 92 4.77 -8.83 3.04
CA LEU A 92 5.97 -8.00 2.93
C LEU A 92 6.85 -8.04 4.18
N MET A 93 6.25 -8.16 5.37
CA MET A 93 6.97 -8.28 6.63
C MET A 93 7.70 -9.62 6.79
N PHE A 94 7.13 -10.72 6.28
CA PHE A 94 7.66 -12.08 6.45
C PHE A 94 8.26 -12.71 5.18
N ASN A 95 8.40 -11.96 4.08
CA ASN A 95 8.90 -12.50 2.81
C ASN A 95 10.42 -12.73 2.81
N GLU A 96 10.87 -13.80 3.47
CA GLU A 96 12.28 -14.22 3.48
C GLU A 96 12.78 -14.65 2.10
N GLN A 97 11.90 -15.15 1.22
CA GLN A 97 12.25 -15.56 -0.14
C GLN A 97 12.73 -14.37 -0.99
N GLY A 98 12.18 -13.18 -0.75
CA GLY A 98 12.64 -11.93 -1.36
C GLY A 98 14.09 -11.61 -0.97
N VAL A 99 14.44 -11.79 0.31
CA VAL A 99 15.79 -11.54 0.84
C VAL A 99 16.80 -12.53 0.28
N GLN A 100 16.43 -13.82 0.13
CA GLN A 100 17.33 -14.81 -0.48
C GLN A 100 17.61 -14.51 -1.96
N LYS A 101 16.58 -14.11 -2.72
CA LYS A 101 16.75 -13.68 -4.12
C LYS A 101 17.63 -12.42 -4.21
N LEU A 102 17.50 -11.50 -3.25
CA LEU A 102 18.35 -10.32 -3.12
C LEU A 102 19.82 -10.69 -2.89
N GLY A 103 20.09 -11.60 -1.97
CA GLY A 103 21.43 -12.09 -1.68
C GLY A 103 22.09 -12.74 -2.90
N ARG A 104 21.33 -13.52 -3.69
CA ARG A 104 21.83 -14.08 -4.96
C ARG A 104 22.14 -13.02 -6.01
N LYS A 105 21.31 -11.96 -6.13
CA LYS A 105 21.60 -10.82 -7.02
C LYS A 105 22.86 -10.06 -6.59
N LEU A 106 23.01 -9.80 -5.29
CA LEU A 106 24.15 -9.09 -4.72
C LEU A 106 25.49 -9.82 -4.92
N LYS A 107 25.49 -11.16 -4.98
CA LYS A 107 26.71 -11.95 -5.28
C LYS A 107 27.37 -11.58 -6.62
N LYS A 108 26.61 -11.04 -7.59
CA LYS A 108 27.14 -10.64 -8.91
C LYS A 108 28.01 -9.37 -8.88
N TYR A 109 27.92 -8.59 -7.80
CA TYR A 109 28.63 -7.32 -7.68
C TYR A 109 29.92 -7.49 -6.86
N GLN A 110 30.98 -6.75 -7.20
CA GLN A 110 32.23 -6.73 -6.43
C GLN A 110 32.02 -6.11 -5.03
N SER A 111 32.89 -6.49 -4.07
CA SER A 111 32.89 -5.86 -2.74
C SER A 111 33.19 -4.37 -2.86
N ASN A 112 32.65 -3.57 -1.94
CA ASN A 112 32.83 -2.11 -1.90
C ASN A 112 32.31 -1.32 -3.12
N LYS A 113 31.64 -1.98 -4.08
CA LYS A 113 31.00 -1.29 -5.21
C LYS A 113 29.69 -0.65 -4.77
N MET A 114 29.47 0.59 -5.22
CA MET A 114 28.17 1.25 -5.08
C MET A 114 27.20 0.71 -6.13
N ILE A 115 26.02 0.29 -5.67
CA ILE A 115 24.97 -0.26 -6.50
C ILE A 115 23.76 0.64 -6.36
N LEU A 116 23.09 0.92 -7.46
CA LEU A 116 21.90 1.75 -7.45
C LEU A 116 20.71 0.92 -6.96
N THR A 117 19.93 1.44 -6.02
CA THR A 117 18.89 0.68 -5.31
C THR A 117 17.83 0.11 -6.27
N SER A 118 17.53 0.82 -7.37
CA SER A 118 16.58 0.37 -8.39
C SER A 118 16.98 -0.92 -9.12
N GLU A 119 18.27 -1.27 -9.19
CA GLU A 119 18.71 -2.54 -9.80
C GLU A 119 18.47 -3.75 -8.88
N ILE A 120 18.31 -3.48 -7.57
CA ILE A 120 18.28 -4.49 -6.51
C ILE A 120 16.85 -4.75 -6.03
N ILE A 121 15.99 -3.73 -6.02
CA ILE A 121 14.57 -3.87 -5.67
C ILE A 121 13.89 -4.85 -6.64
N ALA A 122 13.06 -5.76 -6.09
CA ALA A 122 12.28 -6.68 -6.90
C ALA A 122 11.00 -5.97 -7.40
N ASP A 123 10.69 -6.10 -8.69
CA ASP A 123 9.51 -5.48 -9.30
C ASP A 123 8.20 -5.81 -8.55
N GLY A 124 8.11 -7.02 -7.98
CA GLY A 124 6.98 -7.45 -7.16
C GLY A 124 6.78 -6.63 -5.87
N HIS A 125 7.85 -6.08 -5.26
CA HIS A 125 7.72 -5.19 -4.09
C HIS A 125 7.07 -3.86 -4.49
N ILE A 126 7.47 -3.32 -5.63
CA ILE A 126 6.93 -2.06 -6.15
C ILE A 126 5.48 -2.25 -6.58
N ALA A 127 5.17 -3.36 -7.25
CA ALA A 127 3.80 -3.70 -7.61
C ALA A 127 2.91 -3.85 -6.36
N ALA A 128 3.39 -4.55 -5.32
CA ALA A 128 2.66 -4.69 -4.07
C ALA A 128 2.42 -3.33 -3.38
N MET A 129 3.43 -2.46 -3.30
CA MET A 129 3.27 -1.10 -2.79
C MET A 129 2.29 -0.27 -3.63
N GLY A 130 2.35 -0.37 -4.96
CA GLY A 130 1.45 0.35 -5.86
C GLY A 130 0.00 -0.07 -5.70
N ILE A 131 -0.26 -1.39 -5.63
CA ILE A 131 -1.59 -1.94 -5.36
C ILE A 131 -2.11 -1.44 -4.01
N MET A 132 -1.27 -1.42 -2.99
CA MET A 132 -1.63 -0.93 -1.66
C MET A 132 -2.01 0.54 -1.66
N ILE A 133 -1.21 1.40 -2.29
CA ILE A 133 -1.50 2.83 -2.40
C ILE A 133 -2.84 3.03 -3.10
N ALA A 134 -3.08 2.33 -4.21
CA ALA A 134 -4.34 2.41 -4.94
C ALA A 134 -5.55 1.97 -4.09
N LEU A 135 -5.41 0.92 -3.28
CA LEU A 135 -6.47 0.47 -2.36
C LEU A 135 -6.75 1.51 -1.28
N VAL A 136 -5.71 2.11 -0.68
CA VAL A 136 -5.87 3.16 0.33
C VAL A 136 -6.53 4.42 -0.26
N GLU A 137 -6.08 4.86 -1.44
CA GLU A 137 -6.67 6.01 -2.13
C GLU A 137 -8.13 5.76 -2.50
N PHE A 138 -8.45 4.58 -3.01
CA PHE A 138 -9.83 4.20 -3.32
C PHE A 138 -10.73 4.28 -2.08
N LEU A 139 -10.25 3.78 -0.94
CA LEU A 139 -10.98 3.87 0.32
C LEU A 139 -11.18 5.32 0.79
N LEU A 140 -10.13 6.14 0.72
CA LEU A 140 -10.22 7.56 1.06
C LEU A 140 -11.24 8.30 0.18
N VAL A 141 -11.16 8.12 -1.14
CA VAL A 141 -12.08 8.74 -2.09
C VAL A 141 -13.52 8.29 -1.84
N SER A 142 -13.74 6.99 -1.62
CA SER A 142 -15.08 6.47 -1.33
C SER A 142 -15.67 7.06 -0.03
N THR A 143 -14.83 7.25 1.00
CA THR A 143 -15.25 7.84 2.27
C THR A 143 -15.54 9.33 2.12
N ILE A 144 -14.66 10.07 1.43
CA ILE A 144 -14.85 11.50 1.18
C ILE A 144 -16.11 11.75 0.34
N LEU A 145 -16.33 10.96 -0.72
CA LEU A 145 -17.54 11.07 -1.54
C LEU A 145 -18.81 10.80 -0.74
N ALA A 146 -18.79 9.80 0.15
CA ALA A 146 -19.92 9.54 1.03
C ALA A 146 -20.20 10.71 1.99
N VAL A 147 -19.16 11.31 2.58
CA VAL A 147 -19.32 12.49 3.46
C VAL A 147 -19.78 13.72 2.67
N TYR A 148 -19.21 13.96 1.49
CA TYR A 148 -19.51 15.12 0.66
C TYR A 148 -20.96 15.09 0.15
N ASN A 149 -21.41 13.93 -0.35
CA ASN A 149 -22.80 13.77 -0.76
C ASN A 149 -23.76 14.00 0.41
N TYR A 150 -23.39 13.61 1.64
CA TYR A 150 -24.24 13.81 2.83
C TYR A 150 -24.46 15.30 3.13
N TYR A 151 -23.44 16.12 2.92
CA TYR A 151 -23.50 17.56 3.17
C TYR A 151 -24.32 18.35 2.13
N LEU A 152 -24.35 17.86 0.88
CA LEU A 152 -25.07 18.48 -0.23
C LEU A 152 -26.58 18.20 -0.22
N ILE A 153 -26.94 17.04 0.30
CA ILE A 153 -28.32 16.63 0.65
C ILE A 153 -28.70 17.30 1.97
#